data_AF-A0A0W8G3X0-F1
#
_entry.id   AF-A0A0W8G3X0-F1
#
_cell.length_a   1.000
_cell.length_b   1.000
_cell.length_c   1.000
_cell.angle_alpha   90.00
_cell.angle_beta   90.00
_cell.angle_gamma   90.00
#
_symmetry.space_group_name_H-M   'P 1'
#
loop_
_entity.id
_entity.type
_entity.pdbx_description
1 polymer ?
#
loop_
_entity_poly.entity_id
_entity_poly.type
_entity_poly.pdbx_seq_one_letter_code
_entity_poly.pdbx_strand_id
1 'polypeptide(L)'
;MDIARKANPDVRVVWLGAPVMGDPGLFRDMPVVNAALAEAMRRLPGCRFVDVWPVLAGPGGRYAEFLDPTTRLRAPDGVHLAPAGAARLADACLAALAESPGPVMLSQNP
;
A
#
# COMPACT_ATOMS: atom_id res chain seq x y z
N MET A 1 -3.94 3.82 14.97
CA MET A 1 -3.29 5.13 14.75
C MET A 1 -2.89 5.80 16.05
N ASP A 2 -3.68 5.62 17.09
CA ASP A 2 -3.44 6.21 18.41
C ASP A 2 -2.08 5.85 19.02
N ILE A 3 -1.58 4.61 18.80
CA ILE A 3 -0.24 4.22 19.24
C ILE A 3 0.84 5.10 18.58
N ALA A 4 0.78 5.28 17.25
CA ALA A 4 1.74 6.11 16.52
C ALA A 4 1.63 7.59 16.94
N ARG A 5 0.41 8.10 17.10
CA ARG A 5 0.16 9.49 17.51
C ARG A 5 0.53 9.78 18.96
N LYS A 6 0.40 8.80 19.84
CA LYS A 6 0.85 8.92 21.23
C LYS A 6 2.36 9.10 21.30
N ALA A 7 3.12 8.47 20.39
CA ALA A 7 4.57 8.63 20.30
C ALA A 7 4.98 9.92 19.54
N ASN A 8 4.25 10.27 18.49
CA ASN A 8 4.47 11.47 17.70
C ASN A 8 3.11 12.06 17.26
N PRO A 9 2.59 13.10 17.93
CA PRO A 9 1.28 13.68 17.63
C PRO A 9 1.16 14.20 16.19
N ASP A 10 2.27 14.61 15.58
CA ASP A 10 2.33 15.19 14.23
C ASP A 10 2.59 14.13 13.14
N VAL A 11 2.59 12.84 13.50
CA VAL A 11 2.88 11.77 12.53
C VAL A 11 1.80 11.67 11.45
N ARG A 12 2.24 11.74 10.19
CA ARG A 12 1.41 11.36 9.04
C ARG A 12 1.45 9.85 8.89
N VAL A 13 0.28 9.23 8.71
CA VAL A 13 0.21 7.78 8.51
C VAL A 13 -0.29 7.46 7.12
N VAL A 14 0.51 6.65 6.43
CA VAL A 14 0.20 6.10 5.12
C VAL A 14 0.14 4.60 5.27
N TRP A 15 -1.02 4.02 4.99
CA TRP A 15 -1.23 2.58 5.06
C TRP A 15 -1.14 1.98 3.67
N LEU A 16 -0.20 1.07 3.45
CA LEU A 16 -0.11 0.32 2.20
C LEU A 16 -1.00 -0.91 2.28
N GLY A 17 -1.79 -1.15 1.24
CA GLY A 17 -2.50 -2.42 1.09
C GLY A 17 -1.56 -3.61 0.95
N ALA A 18 -2.11 -4.81 1.09
CA ALA A 18 -1.42 -6.01 0.64
C ALA A 18 -1.36 -6.03 -0.90
N PRO A 19 -0.22 -6.35 -1.53
CA PRO A 19 -0.14 -6.53 -2.97
C PRO A 19 -0.85 -7.83 -3.40
N VAL A 20 -1.05 -8.00 -4.70
CA VAL A 20 -1.53 -9.26 -5.27
C VAL A 20 -0.65 -10.43 -4.82
N MET A 21 -1.22 -11.59 -4.52
CA MET A 21 -0.48 -12.80 -4.13
C MET A 21 -0.82 -13.97 -5.06
N GLY A 22 0.12 -14.91 -5.20
CA GLY A 22 -0.03 -16.12 -5.99
C GLY A 22 -0.74 -17.24 -5.21
N ASP A 23 -0.68 -17.21 -3.88
CA ASP A 23 -1.48 -18.10 -3.03
C ASP A 23 -2.99 -17.87 -3.29
N PRO A 24 -3.78 -18.91 -3.63
CA PRO A 24 -5.18 -18.74 -3.98
C PRO A 24 -6.06 -18.19 -2.86
N GLY A 25 -5.76 -18.54 -1.60
CA GLY A 25 -6.50 -18.05 -0.45
C GLY A 25 -6.25 -16.56 -0.25
N LEU A 26 -4.98 -16.15 -0.24
CA LEU A 26 -4.61 -14.76 -0.09
C LEU A 26 -5.04 -13.91 -1.29
N PHE A 27 -4.96 -14.44 -2.53
CA PHE A 27 -5.50 -13.76 -3.71
C PHE A 27 -6.99 -13.43 -3.58
N ARG A 28 -7.77 -14.35 -3.01
CA ARG A 28 -9.21 -14.17 -2.78
C ARG A 28 -9.48 -13.22 -1.61
N ASP A 29 -8.75 -13.36 -0.51
CA ASP A 29 -9.12 -12.74 0.77
C ASP A 29 -8.50 -11.35 0.97
N MET A 30 -7.30 -11.09 0.45
CA MET A 30 -6.63 -9.80 0.62
C MET A 30 -7.40 -8.61 0.02
N PRO A 31 -8.15 -8.71 -1.09
CA PRO A 31 -9.03 -7.64 -1.53
C PRO A 31 -10.06 -7.22 -0.48
N VAL A 32 -10.61 -8.18 0.29
CA VAL A 32 -11.58 -7.89 1.36
C VAL A 32 -10.88 -7.16 2.52
N VAL A 33 -9.70 -7.62 2.91
CA VAL A 33 -8.89 -6.99 3.96
C VAL A 33 -8.48 -5.57 3.56
N ASN A 34 -8.00 -5.40 2.33
CA ASN A 34 -7.62 -4.11 1.77
C ASN A 34 -8.81 -3.13 1.75
N ALA A 35 -10.00 -3.59 1.34
CA ALA A 35 -11.20 -2.76 1.33
C ALA A 35 -11.59 -2.30 2.75
N ALA A 36 -11.53 -3.20 3.74
CA ALA A 36 -11.82 -2.85 5.13
C ALA A 36 -10.81 -1.84 5.69
N LEU A 37 -9.52 -2.01 5.39
CA LEU A 37 -8.46 -1.07 5.79
C LEU A 37 -8.62 0.29 5.10
N ALA A 38 -8.95 0.29 3.81
CA ALA A 38 -9.20 1.52 3.06
C ALA A 38 -10.36 2.33 3.68
N GLU A 39 -11.47 1.66 4.00
CA GLU A 39 -12.62 2.31 4.66
C GLU A 39 -12.27 2.81 6.06
N ALA A 40 -11.50 2.05 6.83
CA ALA A 40 -11.02 2.49 8.14
C ALA A 40 -10.13 3.74 8.04
N MET A 41 -9.18 3.77 7.09
CA MET A 41 -8.28 4.91 6.91
C MET A 41 -9.02 6.16 6.46
N ARG A 42 -10.05 6.03 5.63
CA ARG A 42 -10.89 7.15 5.17
C ARG A 42 -11.59 7.88 6.32
N ARG A 43 -11.87 7.18 7.42
CA ARG A 43 -12.54 7.75 8.61
C ARG A 43 -11.58 8.38 9.61
N LEU A 44 -10.27 8.17 9.46
CA LEU A 44 -9.26 8.66 10.39
C LEU A 44 -8.60 9.93 9.83
N PRO A 45 -8.66 11.07 10.54
CA PRO A 45 -8.06 12.31 10.07
C PRO A 45 -6.58 12.13 9.74
N GLY A 46 -6.08 12.68 8.64
CA GLY A 46 -4.65 12.63 8.30
C GLY A 46 -4.08 11.24 8.01
N CYS A 47 -4.93 10.24 7.78
CA CYS A 47 -4.54 8.92 7.34
C CYS A 47 -4.96 8.70 5.88
N ARG A 48 -4.19 7.93 5.13
CA ARG A 48 -4.60 7.47 3.80
C ARG A 48 -4.25 6.01 3.59
N PHE A 49 -5.05 5.34 2.78
CA PHE A 49 -4.75 4.03 2.24
C PHE A 49 -4.16 4.18 0.84
N VAL A 50 -3.13 3.40 0.52
CA VAL A 50 -2.52 3.32 -0.80
C VAL A 50 -2.72 1.90 -1.32
N ASP A 51 -3.47 1.78 -2.41
CA ASP A 51 -3.59 0.52 -3.11
C ASP A 51 -2.31 0.23 -3.89
N VAL A 52 -1.59 -0.80 -3.46
CA VAL A 52 -0.36 -1.27 -4.11
C VAL A 52 -0.57 -2.56 -4.89
N TRP A 53 -1.80 -3.07 -4.98
CA TRP A 53 -2.13 -4.21 -5.83
C TRP A 53 -1.59 -4.08 -7.26
N PRO A 54 -1.80 -2.96 -7.98
CA PRO A 54 -1.32 -2.83 -9.36
C PRO A 54 0.21 -2.74 -9.48
N VAL A 55 0.94 -2.44 -8.40
CA VAL A 55 2.39 -2.25 -8.42
C VAL A 55 3.12 -3.55 -8.78
N LEU A 56 2.59 -4.69 -8.35
CA LEU A 56 3.19 -6.01 -8.56
C LEU A 56 2.30 -6.95 -9.38
N ALA A 57 1.19 -6.44 -9.91
CA ALA A 57 0.30 -7.20 -10.76
C ALA A 57 0.83 -7.31 -12.18
N GLY A 58 0.67 -8.51 -12.75
CA GLY A 58 0.81 -8.76 -14.18
C GLY A 58 -0.49 -8.49 -14.94
N PRO A 59 -0.58 -9.02 -16.18
CA PRO A 59 -1.75 -8.88 -17.02
C PRO A 59 -3.06 -9.28 -16.32
N GLY A 60 -4.09 -8.46 -16.49
CA GLY A 60 -5.41 -8.69 -15.88
C GLY A 60 -5.44 -8.54 -14.35
N GLY A 61 -4.45 -7.86 -13.76
CA GLY A 61 -4.42 -7.61 -12.31
C GLY A 61 -4.04 -8.85 -11.48
N ARG A 62 -3.46 -9.88 -12.11
CA ARG A 62 -3.12 -11.15 -11.47
C ARG A 62 -1.68 -11.17 -10.96
N TYR A 63 -1.38 -12.17 -10.14
CA TYR A 63 -0.01 -12.44 -9.70
C TYR A 63 0.92 -12.62 -10.91
N ALA A 64 2.08 -11.97 -10.83
CA ALA A 64 3.20 -12.20 -11.73
C ALA A 64 4.47 -12.39 -10.90
N GLU A 65 5.14 -13.52 -11.14
CA GLU A 65 6.43 -13.78 -10.49
C GLU A 65 7.56 -12.96 -11.12
N PHE A 66 7.43 -12.66 -12.41
CA PHE A 66 8.42 -11.96 -13.22
C PHE A 66 7.77 -10.78 -13.94
N LEU A 67 8.51 -9.66 -14.06
CA LEU A 67 8.14 -8.53 -14.90
C LEU A 67 8.46 -8.82 -16.37
N ASP A 68 9.62 -9.44 -16.59
CA ASP A 68 10.19 -9.87 -17.86
C ASP A 68 11.04 -11.13 -17.60
N PRO A 69 11.58 -11.81 -18.63
CA PRO A 69 12.31 -13.08 -18.47
C PRO A 69 13.50 -13.03 -17.49
N THR A 70 14.03 -11.84 -17.19
CA THR A 70 15.23 -11.65 -16.35
C THR A 70 14.93 -10.96 -15.01
N THR A 71 13.79 -10.27 -14.90
CA THR A 71 13.44 -9.48 -13.71
C THR A 71 12.40 -10.20 -12.86
N ARG A 72 12.87 -10.84 -11.79
CA ARG A 72 11.99 -11.51 -10.81
C ARG A 72 11.44 -10.51 -9.80
N LEU A 73 10.13 -10.43 -9.67
CA LEU A 73 9.42 -9.57 -8.72
C LEU A 73 9.10 -10.30 -7.41
N ARG A 74 8.90 -11.62 -7.44
CA ARG A 74 8.39 -12.40 -6.31
C ARG A 74 9.27 -13.59 -5.97
N ALA A 75 9.26 -13.97 -4.71
CA ALA A 75 9.79 -15.26 -4.28
C ALA A 75 8.91 -16.40 -4.83
N PRO A 76 9.46 -17.62 -5.00
CA PRO A 76 8.71 -18.76 -5.55
C PRO A 76 7.52 -19.22 -4.70
N ASP A 77 7.38 -18.73 -3.47
CA ASP A 77 6.26 -19.06 -2.57
C ASP A 77 4.96 -18.33 -2.89
N GLY A 78 4.96 -17.41 -3.86
CA GLY A 78 3.77 -16.66 -4.26
C GLY A 78 3.35 -15.56 -3.28
N VAL A 79 4.11 -15.30 -2.21
CA VAL A 79 3.78 -14.33 -1.17
C VAL A 79 4.88 -13.29 -1.04
N HIS A 80 6.13 -13.70 -0.85
CA HIS A 80 7.22 -12.77 -0.59
C HIS A 80 7.73 -12.09 -1.86
N LEU A 81 8.49 -11.01 -1.66
CA LEU A 81 9.09 -10.21 -2.73
C LEU A 81 10.52 -10.67 -3.01
N ALA A 82 10.90 -10.63 -4.29
CA ALA A 82 12.30 -10.64 -4.68
C ALA A 82 12.86 -9.18 -4.63
N PRO A 83 14.18 -8.97 -4.67
CA PRO A 83 14.77 -7.63 -4.55
C PRO A 83 14.19 -6.59 -5.53
N ALA A 84 13.98 -6.95 -6.80
CA ALA A 84 13.42 -6.01 -7.78
C ALA A 84 11.95 -5.65 -7.48
N GLY A 85 11.16 -6.61 -6.98
CA GLY A 85 9.79 -6.34 -6.53
C GLY A 85 9.74 -5.46 -5.28
N ALA A 86 10.66 -5.67 -4.34
CA ALA A 86 10.80 -4.82 -3.16
C ALA A 86 11.19 -3.38 -3.52
N ALA A 87 12.13 -3.20 -4.46
CA ALA A 87 12.51 -1.90 -4.97
C ALA A 87 11.31 -1.18 -5.63
N ARG A 88 10.58 -1.88 -6.51
CA ARG A 88 9.39 -1.32 -7.16
C ARG A 88 8.29 -0.94 -6.17
N LEU A 89 8.08 -1.74 -5.13
CA LEU A 89 7.14 -1.39 -4.06
C LEU A 89 7.63 -0.18 -3.26
N ALA A 90 8.93 -0.10 -2.95
CA ALA A 90 9.52 1.03 -2.26
C ALA A 90 9.36 2.34 -3.05
N ASP A 91 9.48 2.32 -4.37
CA ASP A 91 9.23 3.49 -5.22
C ASP A 91 7.78 3.98 -5.09
N ALA A 92 6.80 3.06 -5.07
CA ALA A 92 5.41 3.40 -4.83
C ALA A 92 5.18 3.98 -3.42
N CYS A 93 5.88 3.47 -2.40
CA CYS A 93 5.86 4.02 -1.05
C CYS A 93 6.39 5.45 -1.00
N LEU A 94 7.53 5.71 -1.65
CA LEU A 94 8.15 7.03 -1.71
C LEU A 94 7.26 8.03 -2.46
N ALA A 95 6.69 7.62 -3.60
CA ALA A 95 5.75 8.42 -4.36
C ALA A 95 4.53 8.80 -3.51
N ALA A 96 3.95 7.84 -2.78
CA ALA A 96 2.90 8.14 -1.85
C ALA A 96 3.39 9.17 -0.83
N LEU A 97 4.47 8.92 -0.08
CA LEU A 97 4.96 9.84 0.96
C LEU A 97 5.19 11.28 0.48
N ALA A 98 5.60 11.45 -0.78
CA ALA A 98 5.81 12.73 -1.45
C ALA A 98 4.50 13.46 -1.78
N GLU A 99 3.42 12.73 -2.11
CA GLU A 99 2.09 13.33 -2.25
C GLU A 99 1.66 13.94 -0.91
N SER A 100 1.58 15.27 -0.86
CA SER A 100 1.09 16.00 0.29
C SER A 100 -0.44 15.90 0.34
N PRO A 101 -1.06 15.51 1.47
CA PRO A 101 -2.40 15.99 1.73
C PRO A 101 -2.29 17.51 1.85
N GLY A 102 -2.99 18.25 0.98
CA GLY A 102 -2.97 19.72 1.03
C GLY A 102 -3.20 20.23 2.44
N PRO A 103 -2.66 21.42 2.81
CA PRO A 103 -2.78 21.93 4.16
C PRO A 103 -4.25 21.99 4.57
N VAL A 104 -4.56 21.44 5.75
CA VAL A 104 -5.82 21.75 6.44
C VAL A 104 -5.76 23.23 6.79
N MET A 105 -6.32 24.06 5.92
CA MET A 105 -6.65 25.44 6.25
C MET A 105 -7.64 25.38 7.42
N LEU A 106 -7.14 25.60 8.63
CA LEU A 106 -8.00 25.98 9.74
C LEU A 106 -8.67 27.29 9.31
N SER A 107 -9.95 27.22 8.97
CA SER A 107 -10.78 28.41 8.83
C SER A 107 -10.82 29.06 10.21
N GLN A 108 -9.93 30.02 10.42
CA GLN A 108 -10.17 31.08 11.37
C GLN A 108 -11.30 31.90 10.75
N ASN A 109 -12.48 31.84 11.36
CA ASN A 109 -13.48 32.86 11.16
C ASN A 109 -13.90 33.40 12.55
N PRO A 110 -14.07 34.72 12.65
CA PRO A 110 -14.08 35.47 13.92
C PRO A 110 -15.35 35.27 14.76
#